data_AF-A0A9N9HK70-F1
#
_entry.id   AF-A0A9N9HK70-F1
#
_cell.length_a   1.000
_cell.length_b   1.000
_cell.length_c   1.000
_cell.angle_alpha   90.00
_cell.angle_beta   90.00
_cell.angle_gamma   90.00
#
_symmetry.space_group_name_H-M   'P 1'
#
loop_
_entity.id
_entity.type
_entity.pdbx_description
1 polymer ?
#
loop_
_entity_poly.entity_id
_entity_poly.type
_entity_poly.pdbx_seq_one_letter_code
_entity_poly.pdbx_strand_id
1 'polypeptide(L)'
;LDGEQFVLRIIAQDNNSVGPEFISEAELNPQIHFNISAAINITYKKLFKNETRYSGLNIFSLEKDEIIEQLLFEVSFQPFQIKQDNISIFIAYIGISDDETLYFARSGYISSFNHKVRRDQCLVVQTINERNISIHVYQHGVKREEHFGMSPKEIWKNMTICKEKDPIKLFGLTNSVVQHVIKQQMETSLCNFKQ
;
A
#
# COMPACT_ATOMS: atom_id res chain seq x y z
N LEU A 1 -19.29 6.59 -33.34
CA LEU A 1 -19.65 5.49 -32.43
C LEU A 1 -21.16 5.41 -32.50
N ASP A 2 -21.68 4.47 -33.27
CA ASP A 2 -23.09 4.38 -33.70
C ASP A 2 -24.02 3.91 -32.57
N GLY A 3 -24.07 4.66 -31.46
CA GLY A 3 -25.02 4.42 -30.38
C GLY A 3 -24.83 3.12 -29.58
N GLU A 4 -23.86 2.27 -29.92
CA GLU A 4 -23.55 1.08 -29.12
C GLU A 4 -22.96 1.48 -27.77
N GLN A 5 -23.69 1.17 -26.71
CA GLN A 5 -23.23 1.35 -25.34
C GLN A 5 -22.25 0.24 -24.97
N PHE A 6 -21.06 0.66 -24.57
CA PHE A 6 -20.03 -0.24 -24.05
C PHE A 6 -20.07 -0.19 -22.52
N VAL A 7 -20.48 -1.30 -21.90
CA VAL A 7 -20.57 -1.42 -20.44
C VAL A 7 -19.54 -2.47 -19.98
N LEU A 8 -18.68 -2.08 -19.03
CA LEU A 8 -17.92 -3.04 -18.22
C LEU A 8 -18.50 -3.04 -16.82
N ARG A 9 -18.67 -4.25 -16.28
CA ARG A 9 -19.08 -4.48 -14.90
C ARG A 9 -17.86 -4.93 -14.09
N ILE A 10 -17.73 -4.36 -12.90
CA ILE A 10 -16.80 -4.81 -11.88
C ILE A 10 -17.48 -5.91 -11.07
N ILE A 11 -16.83 -7.07 -10.96
CA ILE A 11 -17.26 -8.19 -10.12
C ILE A 11 -16.34 -8.25 -8.91
N ALA A 12 -16.93 -8.28 -7.72
CA ALA A 12 -16.26 -8.68 -6.49
C ALA A 12 -16.79 -10.07 -6.12
N GLN A 13 -15.91 -11.08 -6.02
CA GLN A 13 -16.27 -12.35 -5.41
C GLN A 13 -15.92 -12.30 -3.92
N ASP A 14 -16.85 -12.73 -3.07
CA ASP A 14 -16.68 -12.78 -1.61
C ASP A 14 -15.61 -13.79 -1.13
N ASN A 15 -15.02 -14.59 -2.03
CA ASN A 15 -14.07 -15.64 -1.68
C ASN A 15 -12.72 -15.50 -2.43
N ASN A 16 -11.69 -15.04 -1.73
CA ASN A 16 -10.26 -15.17 -2.08
C ASN A 16 -9.73 -14.52 -3.37
N SER A 17 -10.50 -13.69 -4.08
CA SER A 17 -9.92 -12.92 -5.20
C SER A 17 -8.98 -11.81 -4.66
N VAL A 18 -7.78 -11.70 -5.23
CA VAL A 18 -6.72 -10.76 -4.78
C VAL A 18 -6.99 -9.33 -5.27
N GLY A 19 -8.05 -9.11 -6.06
CA GLY A 19 -8.41 -7.81 -6.61
C GLY A 19 -9.68 -7.86 -7.46
N PRO A 20 -10.13 -6.71 -7.97
CA PRO A 20 -11.36 -6.61 -8.75
C PRO A 20 -11.27 -7.39 -10.07
N GLU A 21 -12.38 -8.04 -10.43
CA GLU A 21 -12.58 -8.69 -11.72
C GLU A 21 -13.45 -7.81 -12.62
N PHE A 22 -13.23 -7.88 -13.93
CA PHE A 22 -13.91 -7.05 -14.92
C PHE A 22 -14.48 -7.92 -16.04
N ILE A 23 -15.75 -7.72 -16.37
CA ILE A 23 -16.43 -8.36 -17.51
C ILE A 23 -17.08 -7.31 -18.39
N SER A 24 -17.14 -7.54 -19.71
CA SER A 24 -17.91 -6.67 -20.60
C SER A 24 -19.29 -7.24 -20.89
N GLU A 25 -20.33 -6.46 -20.65
CA GLU A 25 -21.71 -6.86 -20.93
C GLU A 25 -22.04 -6.82 -22.43
N ALA A 26 -21.17 -6.22 -23.24
CA ALA A 26 -21.31 -6.24 -24.70
C ALA A 26 -21.02 -7.63 -25.30
N GLU A 27 -20.49 -8.58 -24.50
CA GLU A 27 -20.19 -9.94 -24.94
C GLU A 27 -21.30 -10.93 -24.53
N LEU A 28 -21.75 -11.77 -25.47
CA LEU A 28 -22.69 -12.87 -25.20
C LEU A 28 -22.15 -13.91 -24.19
N ASN A 29 -20.84 -14.09 -24.15
CA ASN A 29 -20.12 -14.98 -23.22
C ASN A 29 -18.90 -14.23 -22.67
N PRO A 30 -19.08 -13.37 -21.66
CA PRO A 30 -18.05 -12.46 -21.22
C PRO A 30 -16.89 -13.19 -20.54
N GLN A 31 -15.67 -12.79 -20.91
CA GLN A 31 -14.45 -13.27 -20.25
C GLN A 31 -14.12 -12.42 -19.02
N ILE A 32 -13.62 -13.07 -17.97
CA ILE A 32 -13.11 -12.40 -16.77
C ILE A 32 -11.73 -11.83 -17.07
N HIS A 33 -11.55 -10.55 -16.76
CA HIS A 33 -10.28 -9.86 -16.84
C HIS A 33 -9.90 -9.30 -15.46
N PHE A 34 -8.61 -9.36 -15.10
CA PHE A 34 -8.10 -8.82 -13.83
C PHE A 34 -7.48 -7.42 -13.97
N ASN A 35 -7.65 -6.81 -15.14
CA ASN A 35 -7.14 -5.48 -15.46
C ASN A 35 -8.14 -4.76 -16.37
N ILE A 36 -8.56 -3.57 -15.96
CA ILE A 36 -9.59 -2.78 -16.66
C ILE A 36 -9.17 -2.39 -18.07
N SER A 37 -7.90 -1.99 -18.28
CA SER A 37 -7.38 -1.65 -19.61
C SER A 37 -7.35 -2.89 -20.52
N ALA A 38 -6.98 -4.05 -19.97
CA ALA A 38 -6.99 -5.31 -20.72
C ALA A 38 -8.42 -5.69 -21.15
N ALA A 39 -9.39 -5.57 -20.24
CA ALA A 39 -10.80 -5.84 -20.52
C ALA A 39 -11.33 -4.97 -21.67
N ILE A 40 -11.02 -3.68 -21.64
CA ILE A 40 -11.39 -2.74 -22.70
C ILE A 40 -10.73 -3.11 -24.02
N ASN A 41 -9.41 -3.27 -24.04
CA ASN A 41 -8.67 -3.47 -25.29
C ASN A 41 -9.12 -4.77 -25.98
N ILE A 42 -9.38 -5.83 -25.21
CA ILE A 42 -9.88 -7.11 -25.73
C ILE A 42 -11.30 -6.95 -26.27
N THR A 43 -12.19 -6.31 -25.52
CA THR A 43 -13.58 -6.16 -25.97
C THR A 43 -13.67 -5.24 -27.20
N TYR A 44 -12.94 -4.13 -27.20
CA TYR A 44 -12.85 -3.21 -28.33
C TYR A 44 -12.37 -3.93 -29.60
N LYS A 45 -11.34 -4.78 -29.47
CA LYS A 45 -10.85 -5.61 -30.59
C LYS A 45 -11.91 -6.58 -31.10
N LYS A 46 -12.72 -7.16 -30.23
CA LYS A 46 -13.79 -8.09 -30.65
C LYS A 46 -14.91 -7.37 -31.39
N LEU A 47 -15.36 -6.22 -30.90
CA LEU A 47 -16.46 -5.43 -31.47
C LEU A 47 -16.07 -4.75 -32.78
N PHE A 48 -14.97 -3.98 -32.75
CA PHE A 48 -14.58 -3.11 -33.87
C PHE A 48 -13.56 -3.75 -34.81
N LYS A 49 -13.12 -4.98 -34.53
CA LYS A 49 -12.07 -5.69 -35.28
C LYS A 49 -10.76 -4.88 -35.42
N ASN A 50 -10.50 -3.98 -34.48
CA ASN A 50 -9.32 -3.12 -34.46
C ASN A 50 -8.74 -3.03 -33.05
N GLU A 51 -7.44 -2.80 -32.95
CA GLU A 51 -6.78 -2.63 -31.66
C GLU A 51 -6.95 -1.21 -31.13
N THR A 52 -6.96 -1.08 -29.81
CA THR A 52 -6.86 0.21 -29.13
C THR A 52 -5.85 0.15 -27.99
N ARG A 53 -5.45 1.33 -27.52
CA ARG A 53 -4.50 1.53 -26.42
C ARG A 53 -5.09 2.45 -25.35
N TYR A 54 -6.40 2.43 -25.18
CA TYR A 54 -7.03 3.26 -24.17
C TYR A 54 -6.62 2.80 -22.77
N SER A 55 -6.34 3.78 -21.90
CA SER A 55 -6.26 3.54 -20.45
C SER A 55 -7.67 3.27 -19.94
N GLY A 56 -7.87 2.15 -19.25
CA GLY A 56 -9.17 1.84 -18.70
C GLY A 56 -9.57 2.79 -17.58
N LEU A 57 -8.64 3.25 -16.76
CA LEU A 57 -8.92 4.30 -15.77
C LEU A 57 -9.43 5.58 -16.44
N ASN A 58 -8.84 5.97 -17.58
CA ASN A 58 -9.25 7.16 -18.33
C ASN A 58 -10.63 7.00 -18.97
N ILE A 59 -10.93 5.84 -19.55
CA ILE A 59 -12.25 5.59 -20.13
C ILE A 59 -13.33 5.68 -19.05
N PHE A 60 -13.08 5.12 -17.87
CA PHE A 60 -14.02 5.21 -16.75
C PHE A 60 -13.94 6.54 -16.00
N SER A 61 -13.08 7.47 -16.44
CA SER A 61 -12.85 8.75 -15.76
C SER A 61 -12.54 8.60 -14.26
N LEU A 62 -11.92 7.48 -13.87
CA LEU A 62 -11.58 7.19 -12.47
C LEU A 62 -10.41 8.04 -11.97
N GLU A 63 -9.68 8.70 -12.88
CA GLU A 63 -8.60 9.63 -12.56
C GLU A 63 -9.09 11.06 -12.29
N LYS A 64 -10.41 11.31 -12.31
CA LYS A 64 -10.96 12.61 -11.92
C LYS A 64 -10.84 12.79 -10.41
N ASP A 65 -10.41 13.98 -9.99
CA ASP A 65 -10.23 14.32 -8.58
C ASP A 65 -11.49 14.02 -7.76
N GLU A 66 -12.69 14.33 -8.27
CA GLU A 66 -13.94 14.07 -7.56
C GLU A 66 -14.20 12.56 -7.30
N ILE A 67 -13.75 11.70 -8.23
CA ILE A 67 -13.87 10.24 -8.08
C ILE A 67 -12.80 9.72 -7.12
N ILE A 68 -11.58 10.24 -7.22
CA ILE A 68 -10.48 9.90 -6.30
C ILE A 68 -10.88 10.28 -4.86
N GLU A 69 -11.43 11.47 -4.66
CA GLU A 69 -11.94 11.91 -3.35
C GLU A 69 -13.04 11.01 -2.82
N GLN A 70 -13.99 10.58 -3.67
CA GLN A 70 -15.04 9.63 -3.26
C GLN A 70 -14.49 8.25 -2.94
N LEU A 71 -13.52 7.74 -3.71
CA LEU A 71 -12.87 6.45 -3.45
C LEU A 71 -12.04 6.46 -2.16
N LEU A 72 -11.54 7.63 -1.78
CA LEU A 72 -10.77 7.85 -0.56
C LEU A 72 -11.65 8.31 0.61
N PHE A 73 -12.96 8.47 0.40
CA PHE A 73 -13.90 8.80 1.45
C PHE A 73 -13.87 7.70 2.52
N GLU A 74 -13.71 8.08 3.79
CA GLU A 74 -13.49 7.18 4.94
C GLU A 74 -12.15 6.42 4.98
N VAL A 75 -11.25 6.60 4.01
CA VAL A 75 -9.88 6.08 4.11
C VAL A 75 -9.09 6.94 5.10
N SER A 76 -8.93 6.44 6.32
CA SER A 76 -8.28 7.16 7.42
C SER A 76 -6.77 7.36 7.24
N PHE A 77 -6.13 6.54 6.41
CA PHE A 77 -4.71 6.65 6.09
C PHE A 77 -4.41 6.10 4.71
N GLN A 78 -3.62 6.85 3.93
CA GLN A 78 -3.13 6.42 2.63
C GLN A 78 -1.66 6.00 2.77
N PRO A 79 -1.35 4.71 2.53
CA PRO A 79 0.03 4.25 2.51
C PRO A 79 0.88 4.98 1.48
N PHE A 80 2.13 5.24 1.82
CA PHE A 80 3.05 5.94 0.93
C PHE A 80 4.46 5.35 1.01
N GLN A 81 5.27 5.69 0.01
CA GLN A 81 6.64 5.21 -0.10
C GLN A 81 7.62 6.35 0.13
N ILE A 82 8.65 6.09 0.91
CA ILE A 82 9.78 6.99 1.13
C ILE A 82 11.07 6.33 0.65
N LYS A 83 12.07 7.15 0.34
CA LYS A 83 13.42 6.69 0.09
C LYS A 83 14.30 7.06 1.27
N GLN A 84 14.94 6.05 1.87
CA GLN A 84 15.93 6.23 2.92
C GLN A 84 17.23 5.56 2.48
N ASP A 85 18.25 6.39 2.21
CA ASP A 85 19.48 5.98 1.54
C ASP A 85 19.16 5.30 0.18
N ASN A 86 19.56 4.03 0.03
CA ASN A 86 19.29 3.15 -1.10
C ASN A 86 18.12 2.18 -0.86
N ILE A 87 17.37 2.32 0.24
CA ILE A 87 16.23 1.47 0.56
C ILE A 87 14.94 2.25 0.32
N SER A 88 14.02 1.61 -0.38
CA SER A 88 12.66 2.10 -0.54
C SER A 88 11.78 1.51 0.56
N ILE A 89 11.27 2.35 1.44
CA ILE A 89 10.45 1.95 2.59
C ILE A 89 9.00 2.33 2.30
N PHE A 90 8.11 1.36 2.42
CA PHE A 90 6.67 1.53 2.33
C PHE A 90 6.10 1.70 3.74
N ILE A 91 5.39 2.80 3.96
CA ILE A 91 4.72 3.13 5.22
C ILE A 91 3.25 2.75 5.07
N ALA A 92 2.85 1.67 5.73
CA ALA A 92 1.50 1.11 5.61
C ALA A 92 0.52 1.71 6.63
N TYR A 93 1.02 2.14 7.79
CA TYR A 93 0.23 2.80 8.82
C TYR A 93 1.13 3.60 9.76
N ILE A 94 0.60 4.67 10.33
CA ILE A 94 1.27 5.49 11.35
C ILE A 94 0.39 5.56 12.59
N GLY A 95 0.84 4.95 13.69
CA GLY A 95 0.33 5.25 15.02
C GLY A 95 1.07 6.44 15.61
N ILE A 96 0.38 7.37 16.26
CA ILE A 96 0.97 8.59 16.84
C ILE A 96 0.91 8.61 18.38
N SER A 97 1.86 9.28 19.01
CA SER A 97 1.88 9.58 20.45
C SER A 97 2.83 10.73 20.79
N ASP A 98 2.84 11.11 22.06
CA ASP A 98 3.77 12.10 22.61
C ASP A 98 5.16 11.50 22.94
N ASP A 99 5.46 10.26 22.54
CA ASP A 99 6.75 9.61 22.77
C ASP A 99 7.83 10.09 21.78
N GLU A 100 8.66 11.02 22.23
CA GLU A 100 9.78 11.55 21.45
C GLU A 100 10.86 10.50 21.12
N THR A 101 10.97 9.42 21.89
CA THR A 101 12.04 8.41 21.70
C THR A 101 11.85 7.62 20.40
N LEU A 102 10.61 7.52 19.93
CA LEU A 102 10.22 6.92 18.66
C LEU A 102 9.76 7.99 17.65
N TYR A 103 10.20 9.23 17.82
CA TYR A 103 9.85 10.35 16.94
C TYR A 103 8.34 10.48 16.76
N PHE A 104 7.62 10.42 17.89
CA PHE A 104 6.17 10.52 17.99
C PHE A 104 5.40 9.36 17.34
N ALA A 105 6.07 8.32 16.84
CA ALA A 105 5.42 7.09 16.41
C ALA A 105 5.03 6.22 17.62
N ARG A 106 3.94 5.45 17.50
CA ARG A 106 3.42 4.56 18.55
C ARG A 106 2.91 3.24 17.98
N SER A 107 2.26 2.47 18.86
CA SER A 107 1.50 1.26 18.55
C SER A 107 0.66 1.44 17.28
N GLY A 108 0.78 0.48 16.38
CA GLY A 108 0.14 0.48 15.07
C GLY A 108 1.06 0.91 13.94
N TYR A 109 2.18 1.60 14.20
CA TYR A 109 3.12 1.99 13.13
C TYR A 109 3.62 0.76 12.38
N ILE A 110 3.46 0.75 11.06
CA ILE A 110 3.87 -0.34 10.18
C ILE A 110 4.67 0.24 9.02
N SER A 111 5.90 -0.23 8.88
CA SER A 111 6.74 0.02 7.70
C SER A 111 7.22 -1.30 7.11
N SER A 112 7.52 -1.32 5.83
CA SER A 112 8.14 -2.49 5.19
C SER A 112 9.08 -2.10 4.07
N PHE A 113 10.01 -2.99 3.75
CA PHE A 113 10.87 -2.82 2.59
C PHE A 113 11.34 -4.15 2.05
N ASN A 114 11.69 -4.12 0.76
CA ASN A 114 12.23 -5.27 0.05
C ASN A 114 13.74 -5.35 0.26
N HIS A 115 14.25 -6.49 0.74
CA HIS A 115 15.68 -6.70 0.94
C HIS A 115 16.09 -8.17 0.76
N LYS A 116 17.36 -8.41 0.42
CA LYS A 116 17.90 -9.75 0.33
C LYS A 116 18.25 -10.28 1.72
N VAL A 117 17.56 -11.33 2.16
CA VAL A 117 17.84 -12.05 3.41
C VAL A 117 18.32 -13.45 3.04
N ARG A 118 19.54 -13.81 3.46
CA ARG A 118 20.17 -15.10 3.08
C ARG A 118 20.16 -15.39 1.57
N ARG A 119 20.34 -14.33 0.75
CA ARG A 119 20.34 -14.31 -0.73
C ARG A 119 18.95 -14.33 -1.40
N ASP A 120 17.89 -14.57 -0.66
CA ASP A 120 16.53 -14.54 -1.19
C ASP A 120 15.90 -13.17 -1.05
N GLN A 121 15.10 -12.78 -2.04
CA GLN A 121 14.34 -11.54 -2.00
C GLN A 121 13.18 -11.70 -1.01
N CYS A 122 13.19 -10.88 0.05
CA CYS A 122 12.21 -10.94 1.12
C CYS A 122 11.57 -9.57 1.36
N LEU A 123 10.34 -9.59 1.86
CA LEU A 123 9.67 -8.43 2.44
C LEU A 123 9.96 -8.41 3.94
N VAL A 124 10.63 -7.36 4.40
CA VAL A 124 10.89 -7.11 5.82
C VAL A 124 9.80 -6.16 6.31
N VAL A 125 8.95 -6.63 7.23
CA VAL A 125 7.87 -5.85 7.84
C VAL A 125 8.25 -5.51 9.26
N GLN A 126 8.20 -4.24 9.61
CA GLN A 126 8.56 -3.71 10.93
C GLN A 126 7.32 -3.08 11.56
N THR A 127 7.04 -3.42 12.80
CA THR A 127 5.85 -2.94 13.51
C THR A 127 6.22 -2.43 14.89
N ILE A 128 5.67 -1.29 15.27
CA ILE A 128 5.68 -0.79 16.65
C ILE A 128 4.32 -1.17 17.25
N ASN A 129 4.33 -1.95 18.32
CA ASN A 129 3.15 -2.34 19.09
C ASN A 129 3.18 -1.68 20.46
N GLU A 130 2.10 -1.82 21.24
CA GLU A 130 2.00 -1.20 22.57
C GLU A 130 3.12 -1.59 23.54
N ARG A 131 3.58 -2.85 23.45
CA ARG A 131 4.53 -3.43 24.43
C ARG A 131 5.89 -3.78 23.84
N ASN A 132 6.00 -3.87 22.52
CA ASN A 132 7.21 -4.29 21.84
C ASN A 132 7.25 -3.79 20.40
N ILE A 133 8.41 -3.96 19.80
CA ILE A 133 8.64 -3.80 18.37
C ILE A 133 8.87 -5.18 17.80
N SER A 134 8.33 -5.44 16.61
CA SER A 134 8.54 -6.69 15.89
C SER A 134 9.08 -6.47 14.49
N ILE A 135 9.85 -7.45 14.01
CA ILE A 135 10.23 -7.56 12.61
C ILE A 135 9.86 -8.95 12.12
N HIS A 136 9.08 -9.00 11.06
CA HIS A 136 8.69 -10.21 10.36
C HIS A 136 9.32 -10.22 8.97
N VAL A 137 9.91 -11.36 8.58
CA VAL A 137 10.48 -11.55 7.24
C VAL A 137 9.60 -12.50 6.46
N TYR A 138 9.07 -12.03 5.34
CA TYR A 138 8.23 -12.81 4.44
C TYR A 138 8.97 -13.13 3.15
N GLN A 139 8.81 -14.35 2.68
CA GLN A 139 9.34 -14.84 1.40
C GLN A 139 8.21 -15.49 0.63
N HIS A 140 7.90 -15.00 -0.57
CA HIS A 140 6.76 -15.47 -1.38
C HIS A 140 5.43 -15.51 -0.59
N GLY A 141 5.20 -14.48 0.24
CA GLY A 141 3.99 -14.37 1.08
C GLY A 141 4.00 -15.23 2.35
N VAL A 142 5.01 -16.08 2.57
CA VAL A 142 5.12 -16.94 3.75
C VAL A 142 6.08 -16.32 4.78
N LYS A 143 5.64 -16.20 6.03
CA LYS A 143 6.49 -15.74 7.14
C LYS A 143 7.61 -16.76 7.42
N ARG A 144 8.87 -16.30 7.44
CA ARG A 144 10.07 -17.13 7.63
C ARG A 144 10.81 -16.85 8.92
N GLU A 145 10.90 -15.58 9.31
CA GLU A 145 11.54 -15.16 10.54
C GLU A 145 10.63 -14.19 11.30
N GLU A 146 10.67 -14.24 12.62
CA GLU A 146 10.10 -13.23 13.50
C GLU A 146 11.08 -12.89 14.62
N HIS A 147 11.15 -11.60 14.93
CA HIS A 147 12.00 -11.06 15.98
C HIS A 147 11.19 -10.06 16.79
N PHE A 148 11.48 -9.96 18.08
CA PHE A 148 10.88 -8.99 18.99
C PHE A 148 11.97 -8.26 19.78
N GLY A 149 11.70 -7.01 20.16
CA GLY A 149 12.57 -6.22 21.03
C GLY A 149 11.84 -5.01 21.60
N MET A 150 12.46 -4.29 22.51
CA MET A 150 11.87 -3.11 23.16
C MET A 150 12.18 -1.80 22.41
N SER A 151 13.16 -1.81 21.50
CA SER A 151 13.53 -0.64 20.71
C SER A 151 14.02 -1.03 19.31
N PRO A 152 13.99 -0.11 18.31
CA PRO A 152 14.52 -0.39 16.98
C PRO A 152 15.98 -0.84 17.03
N LYS A 153 16.78 -0.22 17.91
CA LYS A 153 18.19 -0.57 18.08
C LYS A 153 18.39 -1.97 18.63
N GLU A 154 17.54 -2.42 19.55
CA GLU A 154 17.64 -3.75 20.13
C GLU A 154 17.30 -4.84 19.11
N ILE A 155 16.15 -4.72 18.43
CA ILE A 155 15.70 -5.75 17.50
C ILE A 155 16.62 -5.87 16.27
N TRP A 156 17.15 -4.75 15.78
CA TRP A 156 18.07 -4.76 14.65
C TRP A 156 19.45 -5.34 14.97
N LYS A 157 19.86 -5.44 16.25
CA LYS A 157 21.08 -6.17 16.63
C LYS A 157 20.95 -7.68 16.35
N ASN A 158 19.74 -8.21 16.41
CA ASN A 158 19.48 -9.64 16.16
C ASN A 158 19.45 -9.97 14.66
N MET A 159 19.38 -8.95 13.80
CA MET A 159 19.34 -9.10 12.36
C MET A 159 20.73 -9.28 11.76
N THR A 160 20.80 -10.09 10.70
CA THR A 160 22.05 -10.32 9.95
C THR A 160 22.23 -9.36 8.78
N ILE A 161 21.18 -8.62 8.41
CA ILE A 161 21.11 -7.67 7.29
C ILE A 161 21.17 -6.22 7.79
N CYS A 162 21.55 -5.29 6.90
CA CYS A 162 21.55 -3.84 7.16
C CYS A 162 22.30 -3.40 8.44
N LYS A 163 23.33 -4.14 8.88
CA LYS A 163 24.04 -3.90 10.16
C LYS A 163 24.72 -2.54 10.24
N GLU A 164 25.08 -1.98 9.10
CA GLU A 164 25.74 -0.68 8.94
C GLU A 164 24.76 0.51 8.97
N LYS A 165 23.45 0.24 8.88
CA LYS A 165 22.41 1.28 8.83
C LYS A 165 21.88 1.59 10.22
N ASP A 166 21.47 2.83 10.41
CA ASP A 166 20.77 3.25 11.62
C ASP A 166 19.38 2.59 11.68
N PRO A 167 19.09 1.80 12.73
CA PRO A 167 17.78 1.17 12.94
C PRO A 167 16.61 2.15 12.88
N ILE A 168 16.77 3.38 13.38
CA ILE A 168 15.71 4.39 13.33
C ILE A 168 15.42 4.82 11.89
N LYS A 169 16.45 4.95 11.06
CA LYS A 169 16.32 5.23 9.63
C LYS A 169 15.69 4.05 8.89
N LEU A 170 16.02 2.81 9.24
CA LEU A 170 15.41 1.61 8.66
C LEU A 170 13.90 1.55 8.89
N PHE A 171 13.42 2.04 10.04
CA PHE A 171 11.98 2.20 10.26
C PHE A 171 11.38 3.37 9.48
N GLY A 172 12.18 4.31 8.98
CA GLY A 172 11.70 5.52 8.30
C GLY A 172 11.30 6.65 9.24
N LEU A 173 11.50 6.50 10.55
CA LEU A 173 10.98 7.43 11.56
C LEU A 173 11.57 8.84 11.44
N THR A 174 12.82 8.97 11.03
CA THR A 174 13.49 10.28 10.88
C THR A 174 13.25 10.92 9.51
N ASN A 175 12.50 10.27 8.62
CA ASN A 175 12.24 10.81 7.29
C ASN A 175 11.31 12.03 7.37
N SER A 176 11.65 13.11 6.67
CA SER A 176 10.89 14.38 6.73
C SER A 176 9.43 14.23 6.28
N VAL A 177 9.14 13.34 5.32
CA VAL A 177 7.78 13.09 4.87
C VAL A 177 6.98 12.38 5.97
N VAL A 178 7.57 11.37 6.61
CA VAL A 178 6.93 10.64 7.73
C VAL A 178 6.67 11.58 8.90
N GLN A 179 7.66 12.40 9.27
CA GLN A 179 7.51 13.39 10.34
C GLN A 179 6.47 14.46 10.02
N HIS A 180 6.37 14.87 8.76
CA HIS A 180 5.31 15.78 8.33
C HIS A 180 3.91 15.17 8.51
N VAL A 181 3.72 13.92 8.08
CA VAL A 181 2.44 13.21 8.24
C VAL A 181 2.08 13.02 9.71
N ILE A 182 3.05 12.61 10.55
CA ILE A 182 2.85 12.48 12.00
C ILE A 182 2.39 13.82 12.60
N LYS A 183 3.07 14.92 12.26
CA LYS A 183 2.71 16.24 12.76
C LYS A 183 1.29 16.65 12.35
N GLN A 184 0.92 16.44 11.09
CA GLN A 184 -0.45 16.71 10.62
C GLN A 184 -1.49 15.90 11.40
N GLN A 185 -1.22 14.62 11.68
CA GLN A 185 -2.13 13.75 12.44
C GLN A 185 -2.25 14.18 13.91
N MET A 186 -1.17 14.67 14.52
CA MET A 186 -1.22 15.23 15.87
C MET A 186 -2.08 16.49 15.92
N GLU A 187 -1.94 17.39 14.95
CA GLU A 187 -2.73 18.63 14.86
C GLU A 187 -4.22 18.35 14.66
N THR A 188 -4.59 17.40 13.79
CA THR A 188 -5.99 17.02 13.57
C THR A 188 -6.61 16.33 14.78
N SER A 189 -5.84 15.51 15.50
CA SER A 189 -6.31 14.83 16.72
C SER A 189 -6.61 15.82 17.86
N LEU A 190 -5.84 16.91 17.98
CA LEU A 190 -6.06 17.95 18.98
C LEU A 190 -7.30 18.81 18.69
N CYS A 191 -7.65 19.01 17.42
CA CYS A 191 -8.83 19.80 17.03
C CYS A 191 -10.18 19.12 17.31
N ASN A 192 -10.20 17.80 17.58
CA ASN A 192 -11.43 17.07 17.91
C ASN A 192 -11.86 17.18 19.40
N PHE A 193 -11.14 17.95 20.22
CA PHE A 193 -11.45 18.13 21.66
C PHE A 193 -12.27 19.38 22.01
N LYS A 194 -12.93 20.02 21.04
CA LYS A 194 -13.95 21.05 21.34
C LYS A 194 -15.35 20.47 21.14
N GLN A 195 -15.91 19.92 22.23
CA GLN A 195 -17.34 19.72 22.38
C GLN A 195 -17.81 20.42 23.65
#